data_AF-A0A9K3DZ00-F1
#
_entry.id   AF-A0A9K3DZ00-F1
#
_cell.length_a   1.000
_cell.length_b   1.000
_cell.length_c   1.000
_cell.angle_alpha   90.00
_cell.angle_beta   90.00
_cell.angle_gamma   90.00
#
_symmetry.space_group_name_H-M   'P 1'
#
loop_
_entity.id
_entity.type
_entity.pdbx_description
1 polymer ?
#
loop_
_entity_poly.entity_id
_entity_poly.type
_entity_poly.pdbx_seq_one_letter_code
_entity_poly.pdbx_strand_id
1 'polypeptide(L)'
;MQGLSYDFRIANDLFDIYVKNGELEKTEAVLNSGIEKGGTPKFHTWYCLMIGYIEDDQVLKGVEALKNAVSNCYVSPYEEPVKDKLAIVMEYLERKRNVEEMEGFMKSLVAEGVVSSTVCARLFDFITNMTS
;
A
#
# COMPACT_ATOMS: atom_id res chain seq x y z
N MET A 1 -0.44 24.84 -23.95
CA MET A 1 -1.40 24.75 -22.82
C MET A 1 -0.74 23.94 -21.72
N GLN A 2 -0.46 24.53 -20.56
CA GLN A 2 -0.16 23.75 -19.37
C GLN A 2 -1.50 23.15 -18.93
N GLY A 3 -1.73 21.89 -19.27
CA GLY A 3 -2.88 21.15 -18.76
C GLY A 3 -2.78 21.08 -17.25
N LEU A 4 -3.86 21.42 -16.55
CA LEU A 4 -3.94 21.22 -15.09
C LEU A 4 -3.78 19.72 -14.83
N SER A 5 -2.65 19.32 -14.24
CA SER A 5 -2.42 17.95 -13.75
C SER A 5 -3.39 17.67 -12.61
N TYR A 6 -3.96 16.47 -12.58
CA TYR A 6 -4.87 16.05 -11.53
C TYR A 6 -4.17 16.01 -10.16
N ASP A 7 -4.75 16.67 -9.16
CA ASP A 7 -4.23 16.71 -7.80
C ASP A 7 -4.86 15.61 -6.93
N PHE A 8 -4.07 14.56 -6.69
CA PHE A 8 -4.50 13.41 -5.86
C PHE A 8 -4.74 13.75 -4.39
N ARG A 9 -4.28 14.90 -3.88
CA ARG A 9 -4.53 15.29 -2.48
C ARG A 9 -6.03 15.41 -2.17
N ILE A 10 -6.82 15.85 -3.14
CA ILE A 10 -8.28 15.98 -3.00
C ILE A 10 -8.95 14.60 -2.96
N ALA A 11 -8.38 13.61 -3.66
CA ALA A 11 -8.92 12.26 -3.74
C ALA A 11 -8.49 11.35 -2.57
N ASN A 12 -7.42 11.70 -1.84
CA ASN A 12 -6.87 10.86 -0.77
C ASN A 12 -7.88 10.59 0.35
N ASP A 13 -8.63 11.61 0.80
CA ASP A 13 -9.67 11.42 1.82
C ASP A 13 -10.79 10.49 1.32
N LEU A 14 -11.10 10.58 0.02
CA LEU A 14 -12.11 9.75 -0.60
C LEU A 14 -11.64 8.29 -0.72
N PHE A 15 -10.36 8.06 -1.00
CA PHE A 15 -9.77 6.73 -1.06
C PHE A 15 -9.82 6.04 0.30
N ASP A 16 -9.53 6.74 1.38
CA ASP A 16 -9.65 6.17 2.73
C ASP A 16 -11.08 5.70 3.03
N ILE A 17 -12.08 6.48 2.63
CA ILE A 17 -13.50 6.13 2.82
C ILE A 17 -13.89 4.94 1.94
N TYR A 18 -13.55 4.97 0.65
CA TYR A 18 -13.90 3.90 -0.28
C TYR A 18 -13.24 2.58 0.10
N VAL A 19 -11.96 2.58 0.44
CA VAL A 19 -11.25 1.37 0.89
C VAL A 19 -11.88 0.80 2.16
N LYS A 20 -12.16 1.64 3.17
CA LYS A 20 -12.82 1.20 4.41
C LYS A 20 -14.22 0.64 4.21
N ASN A 21 -14.92 1.08 3.16
CA ASN A 21 -16.25 0.61 2.80
C ASN A 21 -16.23 -0.60 1.84
N GLY A 22 -15.05 -1.12 1.47
CA GLY A 22 -14.92 -2.19 0.48
C GLY A 22 -15.23 -1.77 -0.95
N GLU A 23 -15.29 -0.47 -1.23
CA GLU A 23 -15.60 0.08 -2.56
C GLU A 23 -14.35 0.24 -3.43
N LEU A 24 -13.53 -0.81 -3.48
CA LEU A 24 -12.20 -0.80 -4.11
C LEU A 24 -12.26 -0.47 -5.61
N GLU A 25 -13.32 -0.91 -6.30
CA GLU A 25 -13.58 -0.58 -7.71
C GLU A 25 -13.73 0.93 -7.95
N LYS A 26 -14.33 1.67 -7.00
CA LYS A 26 -14.44 3.13 -7.09
C LYS A 26 -13.09 3.80 -6.90
N THR A 27 -12.28 3.28 -5.98
CA THR A 27 -10.90 3.71 -5.76
C THR A 27 -10.07 3.53 -7.03
N GLU A 28 -10.13 2.35 -7.67
CA GLU A 28 -9.46 2.05 -8.94
C GLU A 28 -9.92 3.00 -10.06
N ALA A 29 -11.23 3.24 -10.19
CA ALA A 29 -11.77 4.13 -11.23
C ALA A 29 -11.27 5.58 -11.08
N VAL A 30 -11.25 6.12 -9.86
CA VAL A 30 -10.76 7.47 -9.59
C VAL A 30 -9.24 7.54 -9.76
N LEU A 31 -8.48 6.50 -9.36
CA LEU A 31 -7.05 6.39 -9.59
C LEU A 31 -6.72 6.46 -11.08
N ASN A 32 -7.34 5.60 -11.88
CA ASN A 32 -7.09 5.51 -13.32
C ASN A 32 -7.42 6.84 -14.02
N SER A 33 -8.57 7.44 -13.71
CA SER A 33 -8.93 8.75 -14.27
C SER A 33 -7.94 9.85 -13.89
N GLY A 34 -7.42 9.85 -12.67
CA GLY A 34 -6.42 10.82 -12.22
C GLY A 34 -5.09 10.66 -12.95
N ILE A 35 -4.64 9.43 -13.17
CA ILE A 35 -3.42 9.11 -13.94
C ILE A 35 -3.59 9.53 -15.41
N GLU A 36 -4.72 9.21 -16.04
CA GLU A 36 -5.04 9.62 -17.42
C GLU A 36 -5.02 11.15 -17.60
N LYS A 37 -5.42 11.89 -16.57
CA LYS A 37 -5.37 13.36 -16.52
C LYS A 37 -3.97 13.90 -16.16
N GLY A 38 -2.94 13.05 -16.19
CA GLY A 38 -1.55 13.42 -15.93
C GLY A 38 -1.23 13.69 -14.46
N GLY A 39 -2.07 13.22 -13.53
CA GLY A 39 -1.79 13.23 -12.11
C GLY A 39 -0.78 12.14 -11.72
N THR A 40 -0.02 12.39 -10.67
CA THR A 40 0.88 11.38 -10.08
C THR A 40 0.36 10.99 -8.70
N PRO A 41 -0.09 9.73 -8.50
CA PRO A 41 -0.52 9.27 -7.19
C PRO A 41 0.62 9.38 -6.17
N LYS A 42 0.26 9.58 -4.90
CA LYS A 42 1.21 9.78 -3.80
C LYS A 42 1.38 8.50 -2.99
N PHE A 43 2.32 8.51 -2.05
CA PHE A 43 2.51 7.43 -1.09
C PHE A 43 1.19 6.96 -0.47
N HIS A 44 0.40 7.89 0.10
CA HIS A 44 -0.89 7.58 0.73
C HIS A 44 -1.82 6.81 -0.19
N THR A 45 -1.97 7.26 -1.44
CA THR A 45 -2.86 6.62 -2.42
C THR A 45 -2.54 5.14 -2.60
N TRP A 46 -1.25 4.83 -2.80
CA TRP A 46 -0.80 3.46 -2.99
C TRP A 46 -0.86 2.63 -1.70
N TYR A 47 -0.62 3.26 -0.56
CA TYR A 47 -0.74 2.64 0.75
C TYR A 47 -2.20 2.23 1.05
N CYS A 48 -3.19 3.09 0.78
CA CYS A 48 -4.61 2.75 0.92
C CYS A 48 -5.00 1.58 0.01
N LEU A 49 -4.55 1.60 -1.25
CA LEU A 49 -4.78 0.53 -2.21
C LEU A 49 -4.15 -0.79 -1.76
N MET A 50 -2.93 -0.75 -1.22
CA MET A 50 -2.27 -1.93 -0.66
C MET A 50 -3.14 -2.60 0.41
N ILE A 51 -3.65 -1.81 1.37
CA ILE A 51 -4.56 -2.31 2.42
C ILE A 51 -5.81 -2.91 1.77
N GLY A 52 -6.50 -2.14 0.92
CA GLY A 52 -7.76 -2.56 0.30
C GLY A 52 -7.63 -3.85 -0.52
N TYR A 53 -6.60 -3.97 -1.35
CA TYR A 53 -6.37 -5.19 -2.13
C TYR A 53 -6.09 -6.39 -1.24
N ILE A 54 -5.29 -6.23 -0.20
CA ILE A 54 -4.96 -7.36 0.68
C ILE A 54 -6.19 -7.76 1.50
N GLU A 55 -7.01 -6.82 1.96
CA GLU A 55 -8.28 -7.10 2.65
C GLU A 55 -9.36 -7.69 1.74
N ASP A 56 -9.24 -7.53 0.43
CA ASP A 56 -10.10 -8.18 -0.58
C ASP A 56 -9.50 -9.47 -1.19
N ASP A 57 -8.51 -10.07 -0.52
CA ASP A 57 -7.80 -11.29 -0.96
C ASP A 57 -7.05 -11.16 -2.30
N GLN A 58 -6.89 -9.95 -2.82
CA GLN A 58 -6.12 -9.61 -4.02
C GLN A 58 -4.64 -9.36 -3.68
N VAL A 59 -4.01 -10.28 -2.93
CA VAL A 59 -2.68 -10.08 -2.30
C VAL A 59 -1.59 -9.66 -3.30
N LEU A 60 -1.58 -10.22 -4.52
CA LEU A 60 -0.61 -9.85 -5.56
C LEU A 60 -0.73 -8.37 -5.99
N LYS A 61 -1.97 -7.87 -6.17
CA LYS A 61 -2.18 -6.43 -6.45
C LYS A 61 -1.78 -5.58 -5.25
N GLY A 62 -2.02 -6.08 -4.04
CA GLY A 62 -1.57 -5.46 -2.80
C GLY A 62 -0.05 -5.27 -2.73
N VAL A 63 0.72 -6.29 -3.12
CA VAL A 63 2.18 -6.23 -3.20
C VAL A 63 2.66 -5.26 -4.29
N GLU A 64 2.00 -5.21 -5.44
CA GLU A 64 2.33 -4.21 -6.47
C GLU A 64 2.00 -2.78 -6.01
N ALA A 65 0.89 -2.59 -5.28
CA ALA A 65 0.57 -1.31 -4.67
C ALA A 65 1.60 -0.92 -3.57
N LEU A 66 2.05 -1.87 -2.75
CA LEU A 66 3.15 -1.68 -1.79
C LEU A 66 4.41 -1.17 -2.49
N LYS A 67 4.81 -1.83 -3.59
CA LYS A 67 5.97 -1.44 -4.39
C LYS A 67 5.85 -0.01 -4.92
N ASN A 68 4.66 0.36 -5.40
CA ASN A 68 4.39 1.71 -5.85
C ASN A 68 4.42 2.71 -4.68
N ALA A 69 3.90 2.35 -3.51
CA ALA A 69 3.97 3.20 -2.32
C ALA A 69 5.42 3.52 -1.95
N VAL A 70 6.30 2.51 -1.86
CA VAL A 70 7.70 2.71 -1.45
C VAL A 70 8.53 3.45 -2.51
N SER A 71 8.18 3.31 -3.80
CA SER A 71 8.91 3.91 -4.91
C SER A 71 8.55 5.38 -5.17
N ASN A 72 7.37 5.84 -4.76
CA ASN A 72 6.92 7.21 -5.03
C ASN A 72 7.46 8.19 -3.97
N CYS A 73 8.45 9.00 -4.36
CA CYS A 73 9.24 9.86 -3.46
C CYS A 73 8.51 11.04 -2.80
N TYR A 74 7.27 11.37 -3.15
CA TYR A 74 6.58 12.47 -2.44
C TYR A 74 5.79 11.92 -1.26
N VAL A 75 6.37 12.12 -0.08
CA VAL A 75 5.92 11.63 1.22
C VAL A 75 5.96 12.82 2.18
N SER A 76 4.93 13.00 2.99
CA SER A 76 4.98 14.00 4.06
C SER A 76 5.82 13.49 5.24
N PRO A 77 6.37 14.37 6.10
CA PRO A 77 7.14 13.94 7.28
C PRO A 77 6.38 12.99 8.23
N TYR A 78 5.05 13.02 8.22
CA TYR A 78 4.20 12.15 9.03
C TYR A 78 4.10 10.72 8.45
N GLU A 79 4.27 10.57 7.15
CA GLU A 79 4.17 9.30 6.43
C GLU A 79 5.54 8.61 6.26
N GLU A 80 6.65 9.34 6.40
CA GLU A 80 8.01 8.81 6.25
C GLU A 80 8.27 7.58 7.14
N PRO A 81 7.91 7.59 8.44
CA PRO A 81 8.12 6.41 9.29
C PRO A 81 7.30 5.18 8.85
N VAL A 82 6.15 5.40 8.21
CA VAL A 82 5.31 4.32 7.68
C VAL A 82 5.97 3.73 6.43
N LYS A 83 6.43 4.60 5.53
CA LYS A 83 7.16 4.19 4.33
C LYS A 83 8.40 3.36 4.66
N ASP A 84 9.19 3.78 5.65
CA ASP A 84 10.42 3.07 6.03
C ASP A 84 10.13 1.63 6.47
N LYS A 85 9.08 1.44 7.29
CA LYS A 85 8.69 0.08 7.70
C LYS A 85 8.18 -0.77 6.54
N LEU A 86 7.38 -0.17 5.65
CA LEU A 86 6.87 -0.84 4.46
C LEU A 86 7.98 -1.19 3.46
N ALA A 87 9.04 -0.38 3.38
CA ALA A 87 10.22 -0.67 2.57
C ALA A 87 10.97 -1.92 3.06
N ILE A 88 11.05 -2.14 4.37
CA ILE A 88 11.64 -3.37 4.95
C ILE A 88 10.82 -4.60 4.55
N VAL A 89 9.48 -4.51 4.60
CA VAL A 89 8.59 -5.58 4.11
C VAL A 89 8.81 -5.86 2.63
N MET A 90 8.92 -4.81 1.81
CA MET A 90 9.16 -4.94 0.38
C MET A 90 10.53 -5.60 0.09
N GLU A 91 11.59 -5.18 0.79
CA GLU A 91 12.91 -5.79 0.64
C GLU A 91 12.87 -7.30 0.96
N TYR A 92 12.12 -7.69 1.99
CA TYR A 92 11.93 -9.09 2.32
C TYR A 92 11.28 -9.87 1.18
N LEU A 93 10.18 -9.33 0.62
CA LEU A 93 9.47 -9.95 -0.50
C LEU A 93 10.39 -10.15 -1.73
N GLU A 94 11.30 -9.22 -1.98
CA GLU A 94 12.25 -9.31 -3.09
C GLU A 94 13.41 -10.29 -2.84
N ARG A 95 13.89 -10.40 -1.58
CA ARG A 95 15.15 -11.09 -1.25
C ARG A 95 14.98 -12.43 -0.51
N LYS A 96 13.77 -12.81 -0.09
CA LYS A 96 13.47 -14.06 0.65
C LYS A 96 14.43 -14.30 1.85
N ARG A 97 14.36 -13.44 2.86
CA ARG A 97 15.23 -13.48 4.06
C ARG A 97 14.67 -14.42 5.16
N ASN A 98 15.21 -14.33 6.38
CA ASN A 98 14.81 -15.06 7.57
C ASN A 98 13.35 -14.77 7.97
N VAL A 99 12.51 -15.81 8.00
CA VAL A 99 11.08 -15.75 8.33
C VAL A 99 10.82 -15.26 9.76
N GLU A 100 11.64 -15.62 10.73
CA GLU A 100 11.45 -15.23 12.15
C GLU A 100 11.61 -13.71 12.33
N GLU A 101 12.59 -13.11 11.65
CA GLU A 101 12.85 -11.68 11.68
C GLU A 101 11.67 -10.91 11.07
N MET A 102 11.14 -11.41 9.95
CA MET A 102 9.97 -10.86 9.28
C MET A 102 8.71 -10.94 10.15
N GLU A 103 8.49 -12.05 10.86
CA GLU A 103 7.38 -12.17 11.81
C GLU A 103 7.45 -11.09 12.91
N GLY A 104 8.65 -10.80 13.41
CA GLY A 104 8.90 -9.71 14.36
C GLY A 104 8.51 -8.34 13.79
N PHE A 105 8.93 -8.04 12.55
CA PHE A 105 8.55 -6.79 11.87
C PHE A 105 7.04 -6.68 11.64
N MET A 106 6.40 -7.77 11.20
CA MET A 106 4.95 -7.81 10.98
C MET A 106 4.17 -7.56 12.27
N LYS A 107 4.62 -8.12 13.40
CA LYS A 107 4.03 -7.83 14.72
C LYS A 107 4.18 -6.36 15.12
N SER A 108 5.33 -5.72 14.84
CA SER A 108 5.54 -4.29 15.07
C SER A 108 4.58 -3.43 14.23
N LEU A 109 4.37 -3.79 12.95
CA LEU A 109 3.44 -3.06 12.08
C LEU A 109 2.02 -3.05 12.65
N VAL A 110 1.54 -4.18 13.18
CA VAL A 110 0.22 -4.27 13.83
C VAL A 110 0.19 -3.48 15.13
N ALA A 111 1.21 -3.62 15.98
CA ALA A 111 1.27 -2.95 17.29
C ALA A 111 1.27 -1.41 17.18
N GLU A 112 1.87 -0.89 16.11
CA GLU A 112 1.93 0.54 15.82
C GLU A 112 0.75 1.04 14.97
N GLY A 113 -0.19 0.16 14.62
CA GLY A 113 -1.38 0.51 13.84
C GLY A 113 -1.10 0.84 12.37
N VAL A 114 0.06 0.43 11.84
CA VAL A 114 0.44 0.67 10.44
C VAL A 114 -0.35 -0.21 9.49
N VAL A 115 -0.71 -1.44 9.86
CA VAL A 115 -1.65 -2.27 9.09
C VAL A 115 -2.51 -3.08 10.04
N SER A 116 -3.65 -3.56 9.55
CA SER A 116 -4.52 -4.45 10.31
C SER A 116 -3.87 -5.83 10.51
N SER A 117 -4.28 -6.54 11.56
CA SER A 117 -3.82 -7.92 11.79
C SER A 117 -4.18 -8.84 10.61
N THR A 118 -5.30 -8.59 9.95
CA THR A 118 -5.73 -9.30 8.74
C THR A 118 -4.76 -9.08 7.59
N VAL A 119 -4.38 -7.83 7.31
CA VAL A 119 -3.40 -7.51 6.26
C VAL A 119 -2.05 -8.19 6.56
N CYS A 120 -1.59 -8.12 7.80
CA CYS A 120 -0.35 -8.80 8.21
C CYS A 120 -0.43 -10.32 8.03
N ALA A 121 -1.51 -10.97 8.48
CA ALA A 121 -1.67 -12.41 8.34
C ALA A 121 -1.62 -12.85 6.87
N ARG A 122 -2.37 -12.17 5.99
CA ARG A 122 -2.43 -12.50 4.56
C ARG A 122 -1.09 -12.31 3.85
N LEU A 123 -0.37 -11.24 4.16
CA LEU A 123 0.98 -11.02 3.63
C LEU A 123 1.96 -12.10 4.12
N PHE A 124 1.86 -12.50 5.39
CA PHE A 124 2.71 -13.56 5.94
C PHE A 124 2.43 -14.91 5.29
N ASP A 125 1.16 -15.30 5.15
CA ASP A 125 0.76 -16.52 4.46
C ASP A 125 1.25 -16.54 3.01
N PHE A 126 1.12 -15.42 2.30
CA PHE A 126 1.64 -15.27 0.94
C PHE A 126 3.16 -15.48 0.87
N ILE A 127 3.89 -14.89 1.81
CA ILE A 127 5.34 -15.07 1.94
C ILE A 127 5.71 -16.54 2.15
N THR A 128 5.07 -17.22 3.12
CA THR A 128 5.42 -18.60 3.47
C THR A 128 5.10 -19.56 2.33
N ASN A 129 4.01 -19.32 1.60
CA ASN A 129 3.62 -20.12 0.44
C ASN A 129 4.54 -19.90 -0.77
N MET A 130 5.24 -18.77 -0.87
CA MET A 130 6.26 -18.54 -1.92
C MET A 130 7.61 -19.22 -1.61
N THR A 131 7.80 -19.70 -0.38
CA THR A 131 9.05 -20.35 0.07
C THR A 131 8.96 -21.87 0.18
N SER A 132 7.74 -22.44 0.10
CA SER A 132 7.50 -23.89 0.02
C SER A 132 7.65 -24.43 -1.39
#